data_AF-C9Z6M2-F1
#
_entry.id   AF-C9Z6M2-F1
#
_cell.length_a   1.000
_cell.length_b   1.000
_cell.length_c   1.000
_cell.angle_alpha   90.00
_cell.angle_beta   90.00
_cell.angle_gamma   90.00
#
_symmetry.space_group_name_H-M   'P 1'
#
loop_
_entity.id
_entity.type
_entity.pdbx_description
1 polymer ?
#
loop_
_entity_poly.entity_id
_entity_poly.type
_entity_poly.pdbx_seq_one_letter_code
_entity_poly.pdbx_strand_id
1 'polypeptide(L)'
;MPVHALNAVPSPRPLPVFRGRIGCDARSGHYAVPGRYRLHLSLSCPGALRIAVVHSLLGLADVCPVTLLPAVPDGPDGEHSALRPLYEASAHRYPGAAVAPVLSDDWSGRIVSTHAPDIMRDLARRFGGGRAVLYPEGAEAEIEGVARLCAQGMDGAAQRAGRADADEAERRDALGSLLRTLRTLDARLARQEYVLGGELTVADVELWVALVRLDTVHRWHLDAGAVHRVADHPHLWAYARRLTAHPAFGPHLDLTGIALRHHAHCRGLEAAGAAVQILDWASHVPDQGVSADGQASHVLD
;
A
#
# COMPACT_ATOMS: atom_id res chain seq x y z
N MET A 1 47.41 38.21 4.38
CA MET A 1 45.95 38.09 4.59
C MET A 1 45.56 36.67 4.24
N PRO A 2 45.30 35.77 5.22
CA PRO A 2 44.97 34.40 4.91
C PRO A 2 43.50 34.30 4.44
N VAL A 3 43.32 33.45 3.44
CA VAL A 3 42.04 33.13 2.79
C VAL A 3 41.18 32.31 3.77
N HIS A 4 39.95 32.75 4.03
CA HIS A 4 38.99 31.98 4.81
C HIS A 4 38.62 30.69 4.09
N ALA A 5 38.81 29.55 4.77
CA ALA A 5 38.33 28.26 4.31
C ALA A 5 36.80 28.27 4.23
N LEU A 6 36.28 27.89 3.07
CA LEU A 6 34.86 27.61 2.85
C LEU A 6 34.45 26.47 3.79
N ASN A 7 33.56 26.76 4.74
CA ASN A 7 32.87 25.74 5.53
C ASN A 7 32.11 24.83 4.56
N ALA A 8 32.55 23.58 4.44
CA ALA A 8 31.79 22.55 3.76
C ALA A 8 30.46 22.36 4.50
N VAL A 9 29.35 22.65 3.83
CA VAL A 9 28.01 22.29 4.31
C VAL A 9 27.99 20.76 4.46
N PRO A 10 27.82 20.20 5.67
CA PRO A 10 27.77 18.76 5.84
C PRO A 10 26.60 18.22 5.03
N SER A 11 26.89 17.26 4.15
CA SER A 11 25.86 16.57 3.38
C SER A 11 24.84 15.95 4.35
N PRO A 12 23.53 16.03 4.06
CA PRO A 12 22.51 15.47 4.94
C PRO A 12 22.79 13.98 5.16
N ARG A 13 22.94 13.58 6.42
CA ARG A 13 23.16 12.18 6.77
C ARG A 13 21.94 11.37 6.29
N PRO A 14 22.13 10.24 5.58
CA PRO A 14 21.01 9.42 5.14
C PRO A 14 20.20 8.94 6.36
N LEU A 15 18.87 8.97 6.22
CA LEU A 15 17.97 8.49 7.27
C LEU A 15 18.23 7.00 7.55
N PRO A 16 18.15 6.56 8.83
CA PRO A 16 18.20 5.14 9.16
C PRO A 16 17.17 4.35 8.37
N VAL A 17 17.60 3.23 7.79
CA VAL A 17 16.73 2.33 7.02
C VAL A 17 16.46 1.07 7.84
N PHE A 18 15.19 0.78 8.08
CA PHE A 18 14.76 -0.43 8.78
C PHE A 18 14.33 -1.50 7.77
N ARG A 19 15.24 -2.43 7.48
CA ARG A 19 15.08 -3.55 6.52
C ARG A 19 15.39 -4.91 7.18
N GLY A 20 15.15 -5.04 8.48
CA GLY A 20 15.26 -6.32 9.18
C GLY A 20 14.28 -7.35 8.62
N ARG A 21 14.59 -8.64 8.79
CA ARG A 21 13.82 -9.75 8.21
C ARG A 21 13.44 -10.76 9.30
N ILE A 22 12.29 -11.39 9.17
CA ILE A 22 11.90 -12.54 9.99
C ILE A 22 12.57 -13.79 9.41
N GLY A 23 13.53 -14.33 10.16
CA GLY A 23 14.26 -15.54 9.83
C GLY A 23 13.57 -16.82 10.27
N CYS A 24 14.20 -17.94 9.94
CA CYS A 24 13.70 -19.29 10.15
C CYS A 24 13.94 -19.85 11.55
N ASP A 25 14.94 -19.34 12.27
CA ASP A 25 15.40 -19.91 13.54
C ASP A 25 15.97 -18.84 14.47
N ALA A 26 16.19 -19.21 15.73
CA ALA A 26 16.61 -18.29 16.77
C ALA A 26 17.90 -17.50 16.45
N ARG A 27 18.77 -17.99 15.56
CA ARG A 27 20.04 -17.34 15.20
C ARG A 27 19.82 -16.12 14.30
N SER A 28 18.65 -15.96 13.69
CA SER A 28 18.32 -14.76 12.90
C SER A 28 17.98 -13.53 13.74
N GLY A 29 17.89 -13.67 15.08
CA GLY A 29 17.49 -12.61 16.01
C GLY A 29 15.97 -12.34 16.00
N HIS A 30 15.42 -12.07 14.83
CA HIS A 30 13.97 -12.04 14.60
C HIS A 30 13.55 -13.38 13.98
N TYR A 31 12.98 -14.29 14.75
CA TYR A 31 12.51 -15.59 14.27
C TYR A 31 11.00 -15.72 14.48
N ALA A 32 10.35 -16.49 13.61
CA ALA A 32 8.90 -16.58 13.55
C ALA A 32 8.28 -17.15 14.83
N VAL A 33 7.64 -16.29 15.63
CA VAL A 33 6.87 -16.66 16.82
C VAL A 33 5.51 -15.96 16.76
N PRO A 34 4.39 -16.70 16.74
CA PRO A 34 3.06 -16.10 16.81
C PRO A 34 2.90 -15.18 18.04
N GLY A 35 2.29 -14.01 17.85
CA GLY A 35 2.07 -13.02 18.89
C GLY A 35 3.28 -12.16 19.26
N ARG A 36 4.48 -12.43 18.70
CA ARG A 36 5.68 -11.62 18.94
C ARG A 36 5.69 -10.32 18.13
N TYR A 37 5.16 -10.35 16.91
CA TYR A 37 5.25 -9.24 15.98
C TYR A 37 3.93 -8.49 15.86
N ARG A 38 4.02 -7.20 15.59
CA ARG A 38 2.86 -6.32 15.39
C ARG A 38 3.03 -5.46 14.16
N LEU A 39 1.94 -5.29 13.42
CA LEU A 39 1.84 -4.39 12.29
C LEU A 39 1.20 -3.07 12.72
N HIS A 40 1.77 -1.94 12.30
CA HIS A 40 1.18 -0.62 12.47
C HIS A 40 0.89 -0.05 11.08
N LEU A 41 -0.40 0.06 10.74
CA LEU A 41 -0.87 0.29 9.37
C LEU A 41 -1.80 1.49 9.31
N SER A 42 -1.64 2.35 8.31
CA SER A 42 -2.64 3.37 7.95
C SER A 42 -3.23 2.96 6.61
N LEU A 43 -4.50 2.55 6.57
CA LEU A 43 -5.12 1.96 5.36
C LEU A 43 -5.21 2.94 4.18
N SER A 44 -5.10 4.23 4.45
CA SER A 44 -4.98 5.29 3.45
C SER A 44 -3.60 5.35 2.75
N CYS A 45 -2.59 4.66 3.29
CA CYS A 45 -1.28 4.49 2.68
C CYS A 45 -1.24 3.21 1.85
N PRO A 46 -0.79 3.26 0.58
CA PRO A 46 -0.88 2.11 -0.31
C PRO A 46 0.04 0.96 0.10
N GLY A 47 1.17 1.22 0.77
CA GLY A 47 2.03 0.15 1.30
C GLY A 47 1.38 -0.61 2.44
N ALA A 48 0.69 0.11 3.33
CA ALA A 48 -0.02 -0.47 4.45
C ALA A 48 -1.29 -1.22 4.00
N LEU A 49 -2.03 -0.69 3.02
CA LEU A 49 -3.17 -1.38 2.42
C LEU A 49 -2.77 -2.74 1.81
N ARG A 50 -1.66 -2.81 1.07
CA ARG A 50 -1.15 -4.10 0.55
C ARG A 50 -0.86 -5.10 1.67
N ILE A 51 -0.20 -4.65 2.73
CA ILE A 51 0.11 -5.51 3.89
C ILE A 51 -1.18 -6.01 4.55
N ALA A 52 -2.19 -5.15 4.73
CA ALA A 52 -3.47 -5.53 5.34
C ALA A 52 -4.19 -6.63 4.55
N VAL A 53 -4.19 -6.49 3.21
CA VAL A 53 -4.75 -7.50 2.31
C VAL A 53 -3.97 -8.82 2.39
N VAL A 54 -2.64 -8.78 2.28
CA VAL A 54 -1.79 -9.98 2.41
C VAL A 54 -1.97 -10.65 3.77
N HIS A 55 -2.03 -9.87 4.84
CA HIS A 55 -2.28 -10.36 6.20
C HIS A 55 -3.62 -11.11 6.30
N SER A 56 -4.67 -10.59 5.68
CA SER A 56 -6.00 -11.22 5.66
C SER A 56 -6.05 -12.46 4.78
N LEU A 57 -5.40 -12.45 3.61
CA LEU A 57 -5.27 -13.60 2.73
C LEU A 57 -4.57 -14.79 3.40
N LEU A 58 -3.63 -14.49 4.31
CA LEU A 58 -2.91 -15.50 5.09
C LEU A 58 -3.63 -15.87 6.42
N GLY A 59 -4.70 -15.16 6.78
CA GLY A 59 -5.48 -15.38 8.01
C GLY A 59 -4.68 -15.11 9.28
N LEU A 60 -3.87 -14.05 9.31
CA LEU A 60 -2.87 -13.82 10.38
C LEU A 60 -3.37 -13.00 11.58
N ALA A 61 -4.69 -12.83 11.74
CA ALA A 61 -5.28 -12.02 12.81
C ALA A 61 -4.75 -12.39 14.21
N ASP A 62 -4.72 -13.68 14.53
CA ASP A 62 -4.24 -14.18 15.83
C ASP A 62 -2.71 -14.35 15.91
N VAL A 63 -2.02 -14.26 14.78
CA VAL A 63 -0.57 -14.54 14.67
C VAL A 63 0.25 -13.26 14.71
N CYS A 64 -0.21 -12.21 14.04
CA CYS A 64 0.47 -10.93 13.92
C CYS A 64 -0.57 -9.81 14.03
N PRO A 65 -0.87 -9.32 15.25
CA PRO A 65 -1.89 -8.31 15.47
C PRO A 65 -1.60 -7.01 14.70
N VAL A 66 -2.67 -6.32 14.31
CA VAL A 66 -2.62 -5.05 13.58
C VAL A 66 -3.10 -3.92 14.49
N THR A 67 -2.31 -2.85 14.58
CA THR A 67 -2.71 -1.54 15.09
C THR A 67 -2.99 -0.62 13.91
N LEU A 68 -4.24 -0.18 13.79
CA LEU A 68 -4.63 0.79 12.77
C LEU A 68 -4.29 2.21 13.24
N LEU A 69 -3.59 2.94 12.39
CA LEU A 69 -3.22 4.34 12.57
C LEU A 69 -4.25 5.24 11.86
N PRO A 70 -4.40 6.50 12.28
CA PRO A 70 -5.26 7.46 11.59
C PRO A 70 -4.94 7.55 10.10
N ALA A 71 -5.96 7.84 9.29
CA ALA A 71 -5.80 7.99 7.85
C ALA A 71 -4.90 9.19 7.47
N VAL A 72 -4.97 10.26 8.26
CA VAL A 72 -4.13 11.45 8.13
C VAL A 72 -3.10 11.45 9.27
N PRO A 73 -1.80 11.56 8.98
CA PRO A 73 -0.77 11.74 10.00
C PRO A 73 -1.06 12.97 10.90
N ASP A 74 -0.82 12.84 12.19
CA ASP A 74 -1.18 13.79 13.24
C ASP A 74 -0.02 14.68 13.72
N GLY A 75 1.19 14.42 13.23
CA GLY A 75 2.38 15.21 13.57
C GLY A 75 3.02 15.92 12.37
N PRO A 76 4.11 16.67 12.63
CA PRO A 76 4.84 17.40 11.59
C PRO A 76 5.41 16.48 10.50
N ASP A 77 5.60 17.05 9.31
CA ASP A 77 6.21 16.37 8.15
C ASP A 77 5.54 15.05 7.75
N GLY A 78 4.25 14.89 8.07
CA GLY A 78 3.47 13.69 7.75
C GLY A 78 3.77 12.50 8.66
N GLU A 79 4.20 12.73 9.90
CA GLU A 79 4.42 11.67 10.88
C GLU A 79 3.13 11.20 11.57
N HIS A 80 3.11 9.93 11.97
CA HIS A 80 2.19 9.44 12.98
C HIS A 80 2.87 9.54 14.35
N SER A 81 2.40 10.43 15.23
CA SER A 81 3.02 10.64 16.54
C SER A 81 3.03 9.36 17.39
N ALA A 82 2.05 8.46 17.19
CA ALA A 82 2.01 7.12 17.81
C ALA A 82 3.22 6.22 17.42
N LEU A 83 3.85 6.44 16.27
CA LEU A 83 5.03 5.67 15.82
C LEU A 83 6.35 6.25 16.32
N ARG A 84 6.38 7.51 16.78
CA ARG A 84 7.60 8.20 17.21
C ARG A 84 8.41 7.39 18.24
N PRO A 85 7.81 6.81 19.30
CA PRO A 85 8.56 6.01 20.27
C PRO A 85 9.28 4.79 19.65
N LEU A 86 8.64 4.09 18.69
CA LEU A 86 9.25 2.94 18.02
C LEU A 86 10.47 3.33 17.18
N TYR A 87 10.38 4.45 16.48
CA TYR A 87 11.48 4.98 15.68
C TYR A 87 12.66 5.40 16.56
N GLU A 88 12.41 6.09 17.68
CA GLU A 88 13.45 6.50 18.62
C GLU A 88 14.10 5.32 19.36
N ALA A 89 13.33 4.28 19.69
CA ALA A 89 13.84 3.05 20.27
C ALA A 89 14.74 2.25 19.30
N SER A 90 14.54 2.45 18.00
CA SER A 90 15.24 1.73 16.92
C SER A 90 16.43 2.51 16.35
N ALA A 91 16.42 3.84 16.45
CA ALA A 91 17.53 4.69 16.05
C ALA A 91 17.65 5.91 16.97
N HIS A 92 18.82 6.07 17.59
CA HIS A 92 19.10 7.20 18.47
C HIS A 92 18.94 8.53 17.73
N ARG A 93 18.10 9.42 18.28
CA ARG A 93 17.76 10.73 17.68
C ARG A 93 17.34 10.61 16.21
N TYR A 94 16.39 9.71 15.93
CA TYR A 94 15.88 9.50 14.57
C TYR A 94 15.40 10.83 13.95
N PRO A 95 16.05 11.32 12.87
CA PRO A 95 15.83 12.68 12.37
C PRO A 95 14.71 12.77 11.32
N GLY A 96 14.08 11.65 10.95
CA GLY A 96 13.01 11.62 9.95
C GLY A 96 11.60 11.65 10.57
N ALA A 97 10.59 11.71 9.70
CA ALA A 97 9.19 11.47 10.07
C ALA A 97 8.97 9.98 10.40
N ALA A 98 8.18 9.71 11.44
CA ALA A 98 7.76 8.36 11.81
C ALA A 98 6.54 7.96 10.96
N VAL A 99 6.73 7.08 9.97
CA VAL A 99 5.73 6.81 8.92
C VAL A 99 5.30 5.35 8.88
N ALA A 100 4.05 5.11 8.49
CA ALA A 100 3.53 3.76 8.24
C ALA A 100 3.91 3.27 6.81
N PRO A 101 4.03 1.95 6.59
CA PRO A 101 3.80 0.85 7.53
C PRO A 101 5.03 0.53 8.40
N VAL A 102 4.78 -0.04 9.59
CA VAL A 102 5.82 -0.55 10.50
C VAL A 102 5.50 -2.00 10.90
N LEU A 103 6.51 -2.88 10.83
CA LEU A 103 6.54 -4.16 11.52
C LEU A 103 7.42 -4.01 12.76
N SER A 104 6.86 -4.15 13.96
CA SER A 104 7.59 -4.09 15.23
C SER A 104 7.72 -5.48 15.87
N ASP A 105 8.76 -5.64 16.68
CA ASP A 105 8.96 -6.78 17.58
C ASP A 105 8.56 -6.35 19.00
N ASP A 106 7.45 -6.89 19.50
CA ASP A 106 6.88 -6.52 20.81
C ASP A 106 7.81 -6.95 21.96
N TRP A 107 8.72 -7.91 21.74
CA TRP A 107 9.69 -8.32 22.77
C TRP A 107 10.84 -7.34 22.93
N SER A 108 11.33 -6.76 21.82
CA SER A 108 12.44 -5.81 21.86
C SER A 108 11.98 -4.35 21.89
N GLY A 109 10.70 -4.09 21.60
CA GLY A 109 10.15 -2.73 21.49
C GLY A 109 10.72 -1.95 20.30
N ARG A 110 11.21 -2.65 19.27
CA ARG A 110 11.93 -2.07 18.13
C ARG A 110 11.30 -2.41 16.80
N ILE A 111 11.61 -1.61 15.79
CA ILE A 111 11.23 -1.80 14.41
C ILE A 111 12.06 -2.94 13.82
N VAL A 112 11.36 -3.92 13.24
CA VAL A 112 11.97 -4.95 12.39
C VAL A 112 12.13 -4.39 10.98
N SER A 113 11.04 -3.91 10.39
CA SER A 113 11.04 -3.42 8.99
C SER A 113 10.00 -2.34 8.77
N THR A 114 10.32 -1.42 7.87
CA THR A 114 9.36 -0.47 7.27
C THR A 114 9.17 -0.70 5.78
N HIS A 115 9.75 -1.78 5.24
CA HIS A 115 9.69 -2.09 3.82
C HIS A 115 8.54 -3.06 3.50
N ALA A 116 7.45 -2.53 2.94
CA ALA A 116 6.26 -3.32 2.65
C ALA A 116 6.51 -4.63 1.86
N PRO A 117 7.32 -4.66 0.78
CA PRO A 117 7.64 -5.91 0.09
C PRO A 117 8.33 -6.96 0.97
N ASP A 118 9.26 -6.56 1.83
CA ASP A 118 9.92 -7.48 2.75
C ASP A 118 8.95 -7.97 3.83
N ILE A 119 8.11 -7.08 4.37
CA ILE A 119 7.09 -7.43 5.36
C ILE A 119 6.12 -8.46 4.78
N MET A 120 5.53 -8.21 3.61
CA MET A 120 4.60 -9.15 2.96
C MET A 120 5.25 -10.50 2.68
N ARG A 121 6.49 -10.49 2.18
CA ARG A 121 7.26 -11.72 1.91
C ARG A 121 7.54 -12.51 3.17
N ASP A 122 7.92 -11.84 4.26
CA ASP A 122 8.19 -12.49 5.53
C ASP A 122 6.92 -13.04 6.16
N LEU A 123 5.80 -12.31 6.13
CA LEU A 123 4.50 -12.81 6.59
C LEU A 123 4.09 -14.08 5.84
N ALA A 124 4.17 -14.07 4.50
CA ALA A 124 3.80 -15.21 3.68
C ALA A 124 4.69 -16.43 3.93
N ARG A 125 6.01 -16.24 3.97
CA ARG A 125 6.97 -17.35 4.10
C ARG A 125 7.09 -17.91 5.53
N ARG A 126 6.82 -17.09 6.54
CA ARG A 126 7.05 -17.46 7.95
C ARG A 126 5.79 -17.81 8.71
N PHE A 127 4.65 -17.24 8.33
CA PHE A 127 3.39 -17.45 9.02
C PHE A 127 2.26 -17.97 8.13
N GLY A 128 2.46 -18.08 6.81
CA GLY A 128 1.40 -18.44 5.87
C GLY A 128 0.80 -19.84 6.07
N GLY A 129 1.51 -20.76 6.71
CA GLY A 129 0.96 -22.06 7.16
C GLY A 129 0.27 -22.90 6.09
N GLY A 130 0.57 -22.69 4.80
CA GLY A 130 -0.07 -23.36 3.66
C GLY A 130 -1.49 -22.89 3.32
N ARG A 131 -2.00 -21.81 3.93
CA ARG A 131 -3.38 -21.30 3.72
C ARG A 131 -3.58 -20.64 2.36
N ALA A 132 -2.57 -19.93 1.87
CA ALA A 132 -2.53 -19.32 0.55
C ALA A 132 -1.06 -19.22 0.08
N VAL A 133 -0.78 -19.60 -1.16
CA VAL A 133 0.56 -19.53 -1.76
C VAL A 133 0.74 -18.18 -2.47
N LEU A 134 0.95 -17.11 -1.70
CA LEU A 134 1.05 -15.76 -2.26
C LEU A 134 2.41 -15.43 -2.91
N TYR A 135 3.44 -16.21 -2.57
CA TYR A 135 4.77 -16.19 -3.19
C TYR A 135 5.14 -17.61 -3.63
N PRO A 136 4.64 -18.07 -4.79
CA PRO A 136 5.07 -19.34 -5.38
C PRO A 136 6.58 -19.36 -5.62
N GLU A 137 7.19 -20.53 -5.57
CA GLU A 137 8.63 -20.69 -5.79
C GLU A 137 9.02 -20.22 -7.21
N GLY A 138 9.98 -19.29 -7.29
CA GLY A 138 10.46 -18.75 -8.56
C GLY A 138 9.63 -17.58 -9.13
N ALA A 139 8.50 -17.22 -8.52
CA ALA A 139 7.64 -16.14 -8.98
C ALA A 139 8.12 -14.73 -8.56
N GLU A 140 9.20 -14.62 -7.78
CA GLU A 140 9.65 -13.35 -7.21
C GLU A 140 9.97 -12.29 -8.26
N ALA A 141 10.67 -12.68 -9.34
CA ALA A 141 11.04 -11.75 -10.40
C ALA A 141 9.81 -11.22 -11.15
N GLU A 142 8.78 -12.05 -11.31
CA GLU A 142 7.53 -11.68 -11.97
C GLU A 142 6.67 -10.79 -11.08
N ILE A 143 6.54 -11.12 -9.78
CA ILE A 143 5.86 -10.29 -8.78
C ILE A 143 6.51 -8.90 -8.72
N GLU A 144 7.85 -8.85 -8.65
CA GLU A 144 8.58 -7.58 -8.67
C GLU A 144 8.42 -6.84 -10.01
N GLY A 145 8.30 -7.57 -11.12
CA GLY A 145 7.97 -7.01 -12.44
C GLY A 145 6.61 -6.31 -12.45
N VAL A 146 5.58 -6.94 -11.89
CA VAL A 146 4.24 -6.35 -11.77
C VAL A 146 4.26 -5.16 -10.82
N ALA A 147 4.94 -5.25 -9.67
CA ALA A 147 5.08 -4.14 -8.74
C ALA A 147 5.76 -2.92 -9.40
N ARG A 148 6.83 -3.14 -10.18
CA ARG A 148 7.49 -2.07 -10.96
C ARG A 148 6.58 -1.50 -12.03
N LEU A 149 5.83 -2.35 -12.75
CA LEU A 149 4.86 -1.92 -13.76
C LEU A 149 3.79 -1.00 -13.14
N CYS A 150 3.25 -1.37 -11.97
CA CYS A 150 2.29 -0.56 -11.24
C CYS A 150 2.91 0.77 -10.77
N ALA A 151 4.09 0.72 -10.16
CA ALA A 151 4.76 1.91 -9.63
C ALA A 151 5.15 2.92 -10.73
N GLN A 152 5.67 2.46 -11.86
CA GLN A 152 6.21 3.33 -12.92
C GLN A 152 5.20 3.61 -14.03
N GLY A 153 4.51 2.57 -14.50
CA GLY A 153 3.60 2.60 -15.63
C GLY A 153 2.19 3.06 -15.27
N MET A 154 1.79 2.95 -14.00
CA MET A 154 0.51 3.48 -13.51
C MET A 154 0.71 4.69 -12.62
N ASP A 155 1.21 4.49 -11.39
CA ASP A 155 1.32 5.55 -10.39
C ASP A 155 2.20 6.71 -10.87
N GLY A 156 3.42 6.42 -11.31
CA GLY A 156 4.35 7.43 -11.79
C GLY A 156 3.89 8.09 -13.08
N ALA A 157 3.22 7.36 -13.98
CA ALA A 157 2.71 7.91 -15.23
C ALA A 157 1.51 8.84 -14.98
N ALA A 158 0.56 8.43 -14.16
CA ALA A 158 -0.59 9.25 -13.78
C ALA A 158 -0.16 10.51 -13.01
N GLN A 159 0.80 10.38 -12.08
CA GLN A 159 1.37 11.52 -11.38
C GLN A 159 2.05 12.51 -12.33
N ARG A 160 2.84 12.04 -13.32
CA ARG A 160 3.45 12.93 -14.32
C ARG A 160 2.41 13.61 -15.21
N ALA A 161 1.36 12.89 -15.61
CA ALA A 161 0.28 13.46 -16.41
C ALA A 161 -0.53 14.54 -15.63
N GLY A 162 -0.69 14.36 -14.33
CA GLY A 162 -1.42 15.29 -13.44
C GLY A 162 -0.57 16.40 -12.81
N ARG A 163 0.69 16.57 -13.22
CA ARG A 163 1.54 17.65 -12.73
C ARG A 163 1.03 19.00 -13.23
N ALA A 164 0.93 19.96 -12.32
CA ALA A 164 0.48 21.32 -12.64
C ALA A 164 1.46 22.08 -13.55
N ASP A 165 2.75 21.74 -13.46
CA ASP A 165 3.85 22.36 -14.21
C ASP A 165 4.22 21.61 -15.50
N ALA A 166 3.60 20.45 -15.78
CA ALA A 166 3.88 19.69 -16.99
C ALA A 166 3.34 20.39 -18.24
N ASP A 167 4.15 20.44 -19.29
CA ASP A 167 3.69 20.93 -20.58
C ASP A 167 2.75 19.93 -21.29
N GLU A 168 2.13 20.35 -22.39
CA GLU A 168 1.18 19.51 -23.11
C GLU A 168 1.83 18.28 -23.77
N ALA A 169 3.10 18.34 -24.14
CA ALA A 169 3.81 17.18 -24.67
C ALA A 169 4.14 16.17 -23.57
N GLU A 170 4.66 16.63 -22.44
CA GLU A 170 4.95 15.80 -21.26
C GLU A 170 3.69 15.11 -20.73
N ARG A 171 2.59 15.85 -20.63
CA ARG A 171 1.28 15.31 -20.22
C ARG A 171 0.81 14.22 -21.17
N ARG A 172 0.86 14.48 -22.48
CA ARG A 172 0.43 13.53 -23.51
C ARG A 172 1.27 12.26 -23.51
N ASP A 173 2.59 12.38 -23.36
CA ASP A 173 3.51 11.25 -23.32
C ASP A 173 3.31 10.41 -22.04
N ALA A 174 3.15 11.07 -20.90
CA ALA A 174 2.85 10.41 -19.62
C ALA A 174 1.52 9.65 -19.68
N LEU A 175 0.47 10.28 -20.21
CA LEU A 175 -0.84 9.65 -20.40
C LEU A 175 -0.78 8.51 -21.42
N GLY A 176 -0.02 8.67 -22.51
CA GLY A 176 0.24 7.61 -23.47
C GLY A 176 0.95 6.40 -22.84
N SER A 177 1.87 6.62 -21.91
CA SER A 177 2.50 5.56 -21.12
C SER A 177 1.52 4.84 -20.20
N LEU A 178 0.68 5.60 -19.50
CA LEU A 178 -0.38 5.06 -18.64
C LEU A 178 -1.33 4.16 -19.44
N LEU A 179 -1.91 4.69 -20.53
CA LEU A 179 -2.89 3.96 -21.34
C LEU A 179 -2.30 2.71 -22.02
N ARG A 180 -1.01 2.74 -22.40
CA ARG A 180 -0.33 1.53 -22.90
C ARG A 180 -0.18 0.46 -21.82
N THR A 181 0.13 0.86 -20.60
CA THR A 181 0.23 -0.05 -19.45
C THR A 181 -1.11 -0.69 -19.15
N LEU A 182 -2.18 0.12 -19.06
CA LEU A 182 -3.54 -0.36 -18.80
C LEU A 182 -4.01 -1.33 -19.89
N ARG A 183 -3.79 -1.01 -21.17
CA ARG A 183 -4.12 -1.91 -22.29
C ARG A 183 -3.39 -3.24 -22.21
N THR A 184 -2.13 -3.22 -21.80
CA THR A 184 -1.32 -4.45 -21.66
C THR A 184 -1.89 -5.35 -20.54
N LEU A 185 -2.28 -4.74 -19.42
CA LEU A 185 -2.88 -5.45 -18.29
C LEU A 185 -4.28 -5.96 -18.62
N ASP A 186 -5.12 -5.14 -19.26
CA ASP A 186 -6.47 -5.51 -19.70
C ASP A 186 -6.44 -6.70 -20.67
N ALA A 187 -5.59 -6.66 -21.69
CA ALA A 187 -5.41 -7.77 -22.64
C ALA A 187 -4.82 -9.05 -22.01
N ARG A 188 -4.12 -8.92 -20.87
CA ARG A 188 -3.68 -10.08 -20.08
C ARG A 188 -4.85 -10.67 -19.30
N LEU A 189 -5.60 -9.84 -18.59
CA LEU A 189 -6.76 -10.23 -17.77
C LEU A 189 -7.98 -10.66 -18.59
N ALA A 190 -8.01 -10.35 -19.88
CA ALA A 190 -8.97 -10.94 -20.81
C ALA A 190 -8.78 -12.46 -21.00
N ARG A 191 -7.59 -12.99 -20.69
CA ARG A 191 -7.18 -14.38 -20.96
C ARG A 191 -6.80 -15.16 -19.71
N GLN A 192 -6.65 -14.49 -18.57
CA GLN A 192 -6.15 -15.08 -17.34
C GLN A 192 -7.01 -14.59 -16.18
N GLU A 193 -7.16 -15.44 -15.16
CA GLU A 193 -7.92 -15.07 -13.97
C GLU A 193 -7.14 -14.03 -13.15
N TYR A 194 -5.85 -14.26 -12.93
CA TYR A 194 -4.94 -13.42 -12.14
C TYR A 194 -3.79 -12.88 -12.99
N VAL A 195 -3.09 -11.85 -12.50
CA VAL A 195 -2.09 -11.10 -13.30
C VAL A 195 -0.86 -11.93 -13.66
N LEU A 196 -0.62 -13.02 -12.93
CA LEU A 196 0.45 -14.01 -13.18
C LEU A 196 -0.08 -15.42 -13.54
N GLY A 197 -1.38 -15.59 -13.79
CA GLY A 197 -1.93 -16.88 -14.23
C GLY A 197 -3.23 -17.28 -13.54
N GLY A 198 -3.28 -18.52 -13.05
CA GLY A 198 -4.49 -19.16 -12.51
C GLY A 198 -4.68 -19.03 -11.00
N GLU A 199 -3.69 -18.49 -10.28
CA GLU A 199 -3.75 -18.35 -8.82
C GLU A 199 -3.48 -16.92 -8.36
N LEU A 200 -4.10 -16.54 -7.25
CA LEU A 200 -3.93 -15.24 -6.62
C LEU A 200 -2.57 -15.15 -5.93
N THR A 201 -1.81 -14.11 -6.25
CA THR A 201 -0.47 -13.84 -5.69
C THR A 201 -0.37 -12.42 -5.13
N VAL A 202 0.77 -12.05 -4.55
CA VAL A 202 1.02 -10.66 -4.17
C VAL A 202 1.02 -9.70 -5.38
N ALA A 203 1.28 -10.20 -6.60
CA ALA A 203 1.19 -9.36 -7.80
C ALA A 203 -0.23 -8.82 -8.04
N ASP A 204 -1.25 -9.61 -7.67
CA ASP A 204 -2.65 -9.21 -7.75
C ASP A 204 -2.99 -8.12 -6.74
N VAL A 205 -2.43 -8.24 -5.52
CA VAL A 205 -2.54 -7.20 -4.48
C VAL A 205 -1.87 -5.90 -4.92
N GLU A 206 -0.68 -5.98 -5.54
CA GLU A 206 0.03 -4.83 -6.09
C GLU A 206 -0.81 -4.09 -7.15
N LEU A 207 -1.39 -4.85 -8.09
CA LEU A 207 -2.22 -4.30 -9.15
C LEU A 207 -3.52 -3.71 -8.60
N TRP A 208 -4.21 -4.43 -7.71
CA TRP A 208 -5.47 -3.96 -7.13
C TRP A 208 -5.28 -2.62 -6.39
N VAL A 209 -4.24 -2.49 -5.57
CA VAL A 209 -3.96 -1.22 -4.88
C VAL A 209 -3.62 -0.11 -5.88
N ALA A 210 -2.90 -0.41 -6.96
CA ALA A 210 -2.62 0.59 -8.01
C ALA A 210 -3.90 1.07 -8.71
N LEU A 211 -4.86 0.17 -8.97
CA LEU A 211 -6.17 0.52 -9.55
C LEU A 211 -7.02 1.35 -8.58
N VAL A 212 -7.03 0.99 -7.30
CA VAL A 212 -7.67 1.79 -6.24
C VAL A 212 -7.11 3.20 -6.24
N ARG A 213 -5.78 3.37 -6.28
CA ARG A 213 -5.15 4.70 -6.32
C ARG A 213 -5.45 5.47 -7.60
N LEU A 214 -5.50 4.77 -8.74
CA LEU A 214 -5.79 5.41 -10.03
C LEU A 214 -7.15 6.08 -10.01
N ASP A 215 -8.15 5.40 -9.44
CA ASP A 215 -9.49 5.94 -9.29
C ASP A 215 -9.62 6.91 -8.11
N THR A 216 -9.05 6.63 -6.93
CA THR A 216 -9.33 7.44 -5.73
C THR A 216 -8.41 8.65 -5.56
N VAL A 217 -7.23 8.64 -6.18
CA VAL A 217 -6.19 9.68 -6.02
C VAL A 217 -5.85 10.33 -7.35
N HIS A 218 -5.45 9.53 -8.35
CA HIS A 218 -4.90 10.12 -9.57
C HIS A 218 -5.95 10.73 -10.49
N ARG A 219 -7.19 10.21 -10.52
CA ARG A 219 -8.26 10.77 -11.35
C ARG A 219 -8.50 12.26 -11.12
N TRP A 220 -8.27 12.73 -9.89
CA TRP A 220 -8.45 14.12 -9.48
C TRP A 220 -7.56 15.09 -10.25
N HIS A 221 -6.46 14.60 -10.84
CA HIS A 221 -5.48 15.41 -11.57
C HIS A 221 -5.46 15.13 -13.06
N LEU A 222 -6.36 14.27 -13.55
CA LEU A 222 -6.51 13.99 -14.98
C LEU A 222 -7.73 14.74 -15.52
N ASP A 223 -7.71 15.09 -16.80
CA ASP A 223 -8.90 15.63 -17.46
C ASP A 223 -9.97 14.52 -17.65
N ALA A 224 -11.23 14.92 -17.87
CA ALA A 224 -12.33 13.97 -18.00
C ALA A 224 -12.15 12.98 -19.17
N GLY A 225 -11.57 13.42 -20.29
CA GLY A 225 -11.30 12.57 -21.45
C GLY A 225 -10.21 11.53 -21.18
N ALA A 226 -9.19 11.88 -20.38
CA ALA A 226 -8.21 10.95 -19.87
C ALA A 226 -8.85 9.90 -18.95
N VAL A 227 -9.71 10.32 -18.01
CA VAL A 227 -10.39 9.39 -17.10
C VAL A 227 -11.33 8.45 -17.86
N HIS A 228 -12.07 8.93 -18.86
CA HIS A 228 -12.90 8.06 -19.71
C HIS A 228 -12.08 6.99 -20.43
N ARG A 229 -10.91 7.34 -20.97
CA ARG A 229 -10.00 6.36 -21.59
C ARG A 229 -9.40 5.38 -20.60
N VAL A 230 -9.17 5.80 -19.35
CA VAL A 230 -8.76 4.89 -18.28
C VAL A 230 -9.90 3.91 -17.93
N ALA A 231 -11.14 4.39 -17.89
CA ALA A 231 -12.32 3.58 -17.63
C ALA A 231 -12.62 2.55 -18.75
N ASP A 232 -12.15 2.80 -19.97
CA ASP A 232 -12.34 1.95 -21.17
C ASP A 232 -11.45 0.68 -21.20
N HIS A 233 -11.27 0.05 -20.03
CA HIS A 233 -10.52 -1.20 -19.84
C HIS A 233 -11.38 -2.21 -19.07
N PRO A 234 -12.36 -2.85 -19.74
CA PRO A 234 -13.43 -3.57 -19.06
C PRO A 234 -12.96 -4.82 -18.31
N HIS A 235 -11.95 -5.54 -18.79
CA HIS A 235 -11.43 -6.73 -18.10
C HIS A 235 -10.65 -6.33 -16.84
N LEU A 236 -9.90 -5.23 -16.91
CA LEU A 236 -9.17 -4.67 -15.79
C LEU A 236 -10.10 -4.19 -14.67
N TRP A 237 -11.18 -3.48 -15.01
CA TRP A 237 -12.15 -3.02 -14.02
C TRP A 237 -13.06 -4.14 -13.52
N ALA A 238 -13.38 -5.15 -14.33
CA ALA A 238 -14.04 -6.37 -13.86
C ALA A 238 -13.17 -7.15 -12.86
N TYR A 239 -11.87 -7.23 -13.12
CA TYR A 239 -10.89 -7.81 -12.22
C TYR A 239 -10.80 -7.04 -10.90
N ALA A 240 -10.73 -5.70 -10.95
CA ALA A 240 -10.73 -4.86 -9.75
C ALA A 240 -11.99 -5.09 -8.89
N ARG A 241 -13.18 -5.13 -9.51
CA ARG A 241 -14.44 -5.46 -8.82
C ARG A 241 -14.39 -6.81 -8.13
N ARG A 242 -13.95 -7.85 -8.84
CA ARG A 242 -13.88 -9.22 -8.32
C ARG A 242 -12.97 -9.30 -7.11
N LEU A 243 -11.80 -8.65 -7.16
CA LEU A 243 -10.91 -8.60 -6.01
C LEU A 243 -11.52 -7.80 -4.86
N THR A 244 -12.16 -6.66 -5.10
CA THR A 244 -12.84 -5.90 -4.03
C THR A 244 -13.93 -6.70 -3.33
N ALA A 245 -14.66 -7.56 -4.07
CA ALA A 245 -15.65 -8.47 -3.51
C ALA A 245 -15.07 -9.60 -2.66
N HIS A 246 -13.75 -9.84 -2.73
CA HIS A 246 -13.09 -10.84 -1.90
C HIS A 246 -12.99 -10.36 -0.44
N PRO A 247 -13.32 -11.19 0.57
CA PRO A 247 -13.31 -10.81 1.99
C PRO A 247 -11.97 -10.30 2.52
N ALA A 248 -10.86 -10.71 1.90
CA ALA A 248 -9.52 -10.24 2.28
C ALA A 248 -9.14 -8.87 1.68
N PHE A 249 -9.95 -8.28 0.80
CA PHE A 249 -9.62 -7.05 0.07
C PHE A 249 -10.54 -5.89 0.45
N GLY A 250 -11.81 -5.94 0.02
CA GLY A 250 -12.78 -4.84 0.16
C GLY A 250 -12.89 -4.27 1.58
N PRO A 251 -12.91 -5.09 2.65
CA PRO A 251 -13.02 -4.59 4.02
C PRO A 251 -11.89 -3.66 4.48
N HIS A 252 -10.73 -3.67 3.81
CA HIS A 252 -9.61 -2.77 4.12
C HIS A 252 -9.69 -1.44 3.37
N LEU A 253 -10.68 -1.27 2.50
CA LEU A 253 -10.78 -0.11 1.62
C LEU A 253 -11.43 1.07 2.33
N ASP A 254 -10.62 1.85 3.06
CA ASP A 254 -11.02 3.11 3.68
C ASP A 254 -11.04 4.26 2.64
N LEU A 255 -12.08 4.28 1.79
CA LEU A 255 -12.22 5.30 0.73
C LEU A 255 -12.19 6.72 1.30
N THR A 256 -12.88 6.94 2.43
CA THR A 256 -12.93 8.24 3.10
C THR A 256 -11.55 8.65 3.59
N GLY A 257 -10.82 7.76 4.26
CA GLY A 257 -9.47 8.04 4.73
C GLY A 257 -8.46 8.25 3.60
N ILE A 258 -8.57 7.49 2.50
CA ILE A 258 -7.74 7.71 1.30
C ILE A 258 -7.99 9.11 0.75
N ALA A 259 -9.25 9.51 0.59
CA ALA A 259 -9.61 10.84 0.12
C ALA A 259 -9.10 11.93 1.07
N LEU A 260 -9.34 11.81 2.38
CA LEU A 260 -8.88 12.78 3.38
C LEU A 260 -7.35 12.94 3.35
N ARG A 261 -6.62 11.82 3.30
CA ARG A 261 -5.16 11.83 3.20
C ARG A 261 -4.69 12.52 1.93
N HIS A 262 -5.35 12.24 0.80
CA HIS A 262 -5.04 12.86 -0.48
C HIS A 262 -5.20 14.38 -0.40
N HIS A 263 -6.36 14.89 0.01
CA HIS A 263 -6.61 16.34 0.10
C HIS A 263 -5.68 17.04 1.11
N ALA A 264 -5.35 16.40 2.24
CA ALA A 264 -4.44 16.98 3.23
C ALA A 264 -3.00 17.16 2.72
N HIS A 265 -2.55 16.34 1.75
CA HIS A 265 -1.16 16.35 1.27
C HIS A 265 -1.02 16.81 -0.19
N CYS A 266 -2.13 16.89 -0.92
CA CYS A 266 -2.10 17.29 -2.31
C CYS A 266 -1.96 18.81 -2.43
N ARG A 267 -0.92 19.24 -3.16
CA ARG A 267 -0.72 20.64 -3.56
C ARG A 267 -0.98 20.84 -5.06
N GLY A 268 -1.45 19.80 -5.74
CA GLY A 268 -1.75 19.82 -7.17
C GLY A 268 -3.10 20.48 -7.45
N LEU A 269 -3.28 20.95 -8.67
CA LEU A 269 -4.57 21.47 -9.13
C LEU A 269 -5.52 20.31 -9.40
N GLU A 270 -6.75 20.43 -8.91
CA GLU A 270 -7.83 19.53 -9.30
C GLU A 270 -8.22 19.78 -10.76
N ALA A 271 -8.56 18.71 -11.46
CA ALA A 271 -8.99 18.71 -12.84
C ALA A 271 -10.39 18.10 -12.96
N ALA A 272 -11.00 18.24 -14.14
CA ALA A 272 -12.38 17.77 -14.38
C ALA A 272 -12.57 16.25 -14.19
N GLY A 273 -11.50 15.45 -14.18
CA GLY A 273 -11.55 14.01 -13.91
C GLY A 273 -12.02 13.66 -12.50
N ALA A 274 -11.97 14.59 -11.54
CA ALA A 274 -12.50 14.39 -10.19
C ALA A 274 -14.00 14.00 -10.19
N ALA A 275 -14.77 14.49 -11.17
CA ALA A 275 -16.19 14.23 -11.30
C ALA A 275 -16.53 12.87 -11.95
N VAL A 276 -15.53 12.15 -12.49
CA VAL A 276 -15.73 10.89 -13.20
C VAL A 276 -15.26 9.73 -12.32
N GLN A 277 -16.17 9.18 -11.52
CA GLN A 277 -15.90 7.97 -10.77
C GLN A 277 -15.83 6.77 -11.74
N ILE A 278 -14.70 6.06 -11.74
CA ILE A 278 -14.50 4.92 -12.64
C ILE A 278 -15.20 3.67 -12.10
N LEU A 279 -15.10 3.45 -10.78
CA LEU A 279 -15.73 2.32 -10.13
C LEU A 279 -16.42 2.73 -8.83
N ASP A 280 -17.64 2.22 -8.62
CA ASP A 280 -18.31 2.28 -7.32
C ASP A 280 -17.77 1.17 -6.40
N TRP A 281 -16.60 1.41 -5.82
CA TRP A 281 -15.93 0.44 -4.94
C TRP A 281 -16.79 0.01 -3.75
N ALA A 282 -17.57 0.92 -3.16
CA ALA A 282 -18.35 0.63 -1.96
C ALA A 282 -19.43 -0.43 -2.24
N SER A 283 -20.04 -0.40 -3.44
CA SER A 283 -21.03 -1.39 -3.87
C SER A 283 -20.49 -2.83 -4.02
N HIS A 284 -19.16 -2.99 -3.99
CA HIS A 284 -18.49 -4.27 -4.18
C HIS A 284 -17.80 -4.77 -2.92
N VAL A 285 -17.80 -4.02 -1.81
CA VAL A 285 -17.30 -4.53 -0.55
C VAL A 285 -18.31 -5.56 -0.01
N PRO A 286 -17.88 -6.79 0.34
CA PRO A 286 -18.80 -7.80 0.85
C PRO A 286 -19.42 -7.33 2.17
N ASP A 287 -20.71 -7.66 2.36
CA ASP A 287 -21.41 -7.35 3.59
C ASP A 287 -20.74 -8.11 4.75
N GLN A 288 -20.19 -7.38 5.71
CA GLN A 288 -19.64 -7.95 6.92
C GLN A 288 -20.84 -8.37 7.76
N GLY A 289 -21.30 -9.61 7.58
CA GLY A 289 -22.38 -10.18 8.38
C GLY A 289 -22.13 -9.88 9.86
N VAL A 290 -22.92 -8.97 10.42
CA VAL A 290 -22.88 -8.64 11.83
C VAL A 290 -23.34 -9.90 12.55
N SER A 291 -22.41 -10.69 13.08
CA SER A 291 -22.71 -11.62 14.16
C SER A 291 -23.10 -10.77 15.38
N ALA A 292 -24.36 -10.35 15.40
CA ALA A 292 -25.02 -9.80 16.56
C ALA A 292 -25.31 -10.95 17.54
N ASP A 293 -24.29 -11.41 18.24
CA ASP A 293 -24.45 -12.17 19.47
C ASP A 293 -23.35 -11.74 20.44
N GLY A 294 -23.71 -10.81 21.32
CA GLY A 294 -22.78 -10.26 22.28
C GLY A 294 -23.25 -9.05 23.09
N GLN A 295 -24.54 -8.74 23.14
CA GLN A 295 -25.10 -7.86 24.18
C GLN A 295 -26.51 -8.29 24.55
N ALA A 296 -26.64 -9.06 25.62
CA ALA A 296 -27.60 -8.87 26.71
C ALA A 296 -27.71 -10.18 27.50
N SER A 297 -27.04 -10.27 28.64
CA SER A 297 -27.70 -10.87 29.79
C SER A 297 -27.48 -9.96 30.99
N HIS A 298 -28.62 -9.56 31.52
CA HIS A 298 -28.84 -8.59 32.56
C HIS A 298 -28.20 -8.99 33.89
N VAL A 299 -27.79 -7.96 34.62
CA VAL A 299 -27.77 -7.89 36.09
C VAL A 299 -29.08 -8.44 36.66
N LEU A 300 -28.98 -9.39 37.59
CA LEU A 300 -29.78 -9.55 38.82
C LEU A 300 -29.41 -10.88 39.51
N ASP A 301 -28.43 -10.83 40.41
CA ASP A 301 -28.53 -11.13 41.86
C ASP A 301 -27.14 -11.03 42.51
#